data_AF-A0A5N9CWM0-F1
#
_entry.id   AF-A0A5N9CWM0-F1
#
_cell.length_a   1.000
_cell.length_b   1.000
_cell.length_c   1.000
_cell.angle_alpha   90.00
_cell.angle_beta   90.00
_cell.angle_gamma   90.00
#
_symmetry.space_group_name_H-M   'P 1'
#
loop_
_entity.id
_entity.type
_entity.pdbx_description
1 polymer ?
#
loop_
_entity_poly.entity_id
_entity_poly.type
_entity_poly.pdbx_seq_one_letter_code
_entity_poly.pdbx_strand_id
1 'polypeptide(L)' 'MVSQSEIIGQSISRIDGPDKVTGETLYTADVILPGMLTGKILRSPHPHARIRRFDTTAARAVPG' A
#
# COMPACT_ATOMS: atom_id res chain seq x y z
N MET A 1 37.36 -4.45 -12.08
CA MET A 1 36.46 -5.62 -12.20
C MET A 1 36.31 -6.16 -10.80
N VAL A 2 35.15 -5.94 -10.15
CA VAL A 2 34.94 -6.35 -8.75
C VAL A 2 34.81 -7.87 -8.73
N SER A 3 35.61 -8.57 -7.93
CA SER A 3 35.54 -10.03 -7.83
C SER A 3 34.31 -10.45 -7.01
N GLN A 4 33.69 -11.59 -7.33
CA GLN A 4 32.49 -12.06 -6.61
C GLN A 4 32.66 -12.11 -5.08
N SER A 5 33.87 -12.42 -4.61
CA SER A 5 34.23 -12.51 -3.20
C SER A 5 34.21 -11.16 -2.47
N GLU A 6 34.29 -10.04 -3.20
CA GLU A 6 34.30 -8.69 -2.61
C GLU A 6 32.90 -8.18 -2.26
N ILE A 7 31.84 -8.76 -2.84
CA ILE A 7 30.45 -8.34 -2.60
C ILE A 7 29.67 -9.41 -1.80
N ILE A 8 29.87 -10.68 -2.11
CA ILE A 8 29.09 -11.76 -1.49
C ILE A 8 29.58 -11.98 -0.05
N GLY A 9 28.66 -11.97 0.91
CA GLY A 9 28.94 -12.21 2.33
C GLY A 9 29.40 -11.00 3.13
N GLN A 10 29.53 -9.82 2.50
CA GLN A 10 29.94 -8.59 3.18
C GLN A 10 28.74 -7.82 3.74
N SER A 11 28.93 -7.16 4.90
CA SER A 11 27.92 -6.28 5.50
C SER A 11 27.93 -4.90 4.82
N ILE A 12 27.43 -4.85 3.59
CA ILE A 12 27.33 -3.63 2.80
C ILE A 12 26.02 -2.88 3.07
N SER A 13 26.07 -1.54 3.00
CA SER A 13 24.87 -0.71 3.08
C SER A 13 23.94 -0.99 1.91
N ARG A 14 22.64 -0.97 2.18
CA ARG A 14 21.63 -1.13 1.14
C ARG A 14 21.56 0.11 0.26
N ILE A 15 21.44 -0.09 -1.05
CA ILE A 15 21.31 0.98 -2.05
C ILE A 15 20.04 1.80 -1.80
N ASP A 16 18.94 1.13 -1.42
CA ASP A 16 17.66 1.75 -1.07
C ASP A 16 17.59 2.22 0.39
N GLY A 17 18.69 2.10 1.14
CA GLY A 17 18.76 2.45 2.56
C GLY A 17 18.50 3.93 2.84
N PRO A 18 19.26 4.86 2.22
CA PRO A 18 19.11 6.29 2.45
C PRO A 18 17.67 6.77 2.29
N ASP A 19 17.06 6.57 1.12
CA ASP A 19 15.71 7.03 0.81
C ASP A 19 14.65 6.47 1.77
N LYS A 20 14.85 5.25 2.28
CA LYS A 20 13.93 4.61 3.24
C LYS A 20 14.06 5.19 4.64
N VAL A 21 15.27 5.58 5.06
CA VAL A 21 15.48 6.15 6.40
C VAL A 21 15.22 7.65 6.45
N THR A 22 15.25 8.34 5.31
CA THR A 22 14.92 9.77 5.17
C THR A 22 13.43 10.02 4.87
N GLY A 23 12.66 9.00 4.49
CA GLY A 23 11.25 9.13 4.11
C GLY A 23 11.04 9.61 2.67
N GLU A 24 12.06 9.50 1.83
CA GLU A 24 12.00 9.88 0.41
C GLU A 24 11.46 8.76 -0.49
N THR A 25 11.50 7.51 -0.01
CA THR A 25 10.87 6.38 -0.72
C THR A 25 9.35 6.52 -0.73
N LEU A 26 8.77 6.62 -1.94
CA LEU A 26 7.33 6.61 -2.12
C LEU A 26 6.77 5.18 -2.12
N TYR A 27 5.79 4.94 -1.25
CA TYR A 27 4.96 3.75 -1.24
C TYR A 27 3.61 4.02 -1.89
N THR A 28 2.81 2.97 -2.11
CA THR A 28 1.51 3.07 -2.80
C THR A 28 0.56 4.07 -2.16
N ALA A 29 0.63 4.23 -0.83
CA ALA A 29 -0.21 5.17 -0.09
C ALA A 29 0.24 6.63 -0.20
N ASP A 30 1.48 6.89 -0.64
CA ASP A 30 2.04 8.23 -0.78
C ASP A 30 1.74 8.85 -2.16
N VAL A 31 1.28 8.03 -3.11
CA VAL A 31 0.93 8.47 -4.47
C VAL A 31 -0.40 9.22 -4.46
N ILE A 32 -0.38 10.47 -4.92
CA ILE A 32 -1.56 11.32 -5.09
C ILE A 32 -1.67 11.74 -6.56
N LEU A 33 -2.80 11.45 -7.18
CA LEU A 33 -3.09 11.81 -8.58
C LEU A 33 -4.23 12.83 -8.68
N PRO A 34 -4.24 13.72 -9.68
CA PRO A 34 -5.37 14.61 -9.93
C PRO A 34 -6.68 13.85 -10.11
N GLY A 35 -7.72 14.22 -9.36
CA GLY A 35 -9.03 13.57 -9.42
C GLY A 35 -9.11 12.20 -8.73
N MET A 36 -8.10 11.80 -7.95
CA MET A 36 -8.12 10.53 -7.20
C MET A 36 -9.28 10.49 -6.20
N LEU A 37 -10.12 9.46 -6.31
CA LEU A 37 -11.18 9.18 -5.34
C LEU A 37 -10.61 8.42 -4.14
N THR A 38 -11.17 8.66 -2.96
CA THR A 38 -10.85 7.90 -1.74
C THR A 38 -11.91 6.81 -1.52
N GLY A 39 -11.47 5.59 -1.25
CA GLY A 39 -12.34 4.45 -0.99
C GLY A 39 -12.25 3.95 0.45
N LYS A 40 -13.35 3.40 0.96
CA LYS A 40 -13.39 2.65 2.22
C LYS A 40 -14.07 1.31 2.02
N ILE A 41 -13.49 0.25 2.58
CA ILE A 41 -13.97 -1.13 2.39
C ILE A 41 -14.87 -1.53 3.57
N LEU A 42 -16.12 -1.87 3.28
CA LEU A 42 -16.98 -2.62 4.21
C LEU A 42 -16.70 -4.11 4.04
N ARG A 43 -16.25 -4.77 5.11
CA ARG A 43 -15.90 -6.20 5.10
C ARG A 43 -17.01 -7.05 5.72
N SER A 44 -17.04 -8.33 5.35
CA SER A 44 -17.95 -9.29 5.97
C SER A 44 -17.68 -9.39 7.48
N PRO A 45 -18.71 -9.35 8.34
CA PRO A 45 -18.58 -9.66 9.76
C PRO A 45 -18.55 -11.17 10.03
N HIS A 46 -18.77 -12.00 9.00
CA HIS A 46 -18.84 -13.46 9.10
C HIS A 46 -17.70 -14.12 8.34
N PRO A 47 -17.09 -15.20 8.88
CA PRO A 47 -16.02 -15.94 8.21
C PRO A 47 -16.51 -16.69 6.95
N HIS A 48 -17.77 -17.13 6.94
CA HIS A 48 -18.41 -17.74 5.78
C HIS A 48 -19.92 -17.44 5.80
N ALA A 49 -20.43 -16.84 4.72
CA ALA A 49 -21.85 -16.54 4.55
C ALA A 49 -22.19 -16.34 3.08
N ARG A 50 -23.47 -16.54 2.72
CA ARG A 50 -23.99 -16.15 1.41
C ARG A 50 -24.59 -14.75 1.51
N ILE A 51 -24.13 -13.82 0.67
CA ILE A 51 -24.75 -12.49 0.55
C ILE A 51 -26.14 -12.68 -0.09
N ARG A 52 -27.21 -12.36 0.65
CA ARG A 52 -28.59 -12.41 0.13
C ARG A 52 -29.07 -11.07 -0.40
N ARG A 53 -28.60 -9.97 0.21
CA ARG A 53 -28.97 -8.59 -0.12
C ARG A 53 -27.87 -7.65 0.39
N PHE A 54 -27.74 -6.49 -0.25
CA PHE A 54 -27.01 -5.32 0.25
C PHE A 54 -27.85 -4.06 -0.04
N ASP A 55 -27.64 -3.00 0.74
CA ASP A 55 -28.29 -1.70 0.54
C ASP A 55 -27.23 -0.60 0.63
N THR A 56 -27.14 0.23 -0.41
CA THR A 56 -26.16 1.33 -0.51
C THR A 56 -26.79 2.71 -0.34
N THR A 57 -28.09 2.79 -0.06
CA THR A 57 -28.84 4.05 -0.04
C THR A 57 -28.23 5.05 0.94
N ALA A 58 -27.94 4.60 2.17
CA ALA A 58 -27.30 5.45 3.17
C ALA A 58 -25.89 5.88 2.75
N ALA A 59 -25.10 4.99 2.16
CA ALA A 59 -23.74 5.31 1.70
C ALA A 59 -23.74 6.36 0.57
N ARG A 60 -24.72 6.29 -0.35
CA ARG A 60 -24.88 7.27 -1.44
C ARG A 60 -25.38 8.64 -0.97
N ALA A 61 -26.04 8.70 0.18
CA ALA A 61 -26.51 9.95 0.77
C ALA A 61 -25.42 10.71 1.52
N VAL A 62 -24.27 10.08 1.79
CA VAL A 62 -23.11 10.76 2.40
C VAL A 62 -22.51 11.71 1.36
N PRO A 63 -22.37 13.02 1.67
CA PRO A 63 -21.68 13.96 0.79
C PRO A 63 -20.23 13.52 0.56
N GLY A 64 -19.80 13.59 -0.70
CA GLY A 64 -18.43 13.32 -1.15
C GLY A 64 -17.82 14.55 -1.79
#